data_AF-A0A925KAX0-F1
#
_entry.id   AF-A0A925KAX0-F1
#
_cell.length_a   1.000
_cell.length_b   1.000
_cell.length_c   1.000
_cell.angle_alpha   90.00
_cell.angle_beta   90.00
_cell.angle_gamma   90.00
#
_symmetry.space_group_name_H-M   'P 1'
#
loop_
_entity.id
_entity.type
_entity.pdbx_description
1 polymer ?
#
loop_
_entity_poly.entity_id
_entity_poly.type
_entity_poly.pdbx_seq_one_letter_code
_entity_poly.pdbx_strand_id
1 'polypeptide(L)' 'MTRLERPLSKKVSSISSARAVGDAWIRELRTAVLVVPSVVARREGSVLINPRHPDFSNIVASAPEPVVWDARLFAPR' A
#
# COMPACT_ATOMS: atom_id res chain seq x y z
N MET A 1 -9.81 -16.45 -1.38
CA MET A 1 -10.35 -15.22 -2.01
C MET A 1 -9.86 -14.04 -1.19
N THR A 2 -8.86 -13.31 -1.67
CA THR A 2 -8.25 -12.19 -0.93
C THR A 2 -9.28 -11.08 -0.73
N ARG A 3 -9.83 -10.97 0.47
CA ARG A 3 -10.77 -9.90 0.81
C ARG A 3 -9.99 -8.58 0.83
N LEU A 4 -10.23 -7.72 -0.15
CA LEU A 4 -9.69 -6.36 -0.18
C LEU A 4 -10.49 -5.51 0.79
N GLU A 5 -9.87 -5.04 1.87
CA GLU A 5 -10.47 -4.00 2.69
C GLU A 5 -10.18 -2.63 2.08
N ARG A 6 -11.26 -1.90 1.77
CA ARG A 6 -11.22 -0.47 1.47
C ARG A 6 -11.49 0.27 2.80
N PRO A 7 -10.47 0.80 3.47
CA PRO A 7 -10.71 1.65 4.63
C PRO A 7 -11.40 2.92 4.14
N LEU A 8 -12.61 3.09 4.64
CA LEU A 8 -13.34 4.32 4.92
C LEU A 8 -12.84 5.60 4.22
N SER A 9 -13.79 6.26 3.57
CA SER A 9 -13.88 7.70 3.27
C SER A 9 -13.76 8.62 4.52
N LYS A 10 -13.04 8.20 5.58
CA LYS A 10 -12.68 9.06 6.70
C LYS A 10 -11.40 9.79 6.32
N LYS A 11 -11.53 11.12 6.20
CA LYS A 11 -10.46 12.07 5.93
C LYS A 11 -9.40 11.98 7.04
N VAL A 12 -8.45 11.05 6.91
CA VAL A 12 -7.26 10.98 7.76
C VAL A 12 -6.45 12.23 7.46
N SER A 13 -6.47 13.21 8.36
CA SER A 13 -5.96 14.56 8.12
C SER A 13 -4.54 14.79 8.64
N SER A 14 -3.91 13.81 9.29
CA SER A 14 -2.57 13.94 9.88
C SER A 14 -1.74 12.65 9.77
N ILE A 15 -0.41 12.79 9.81
CA ILE A 15 0.53 11.66 9.77
C ILE A 15 0.27 10.70 10.94
N SER A 16 0.06 11.22 12.15
CA SER A 16 -0.19 10.40 13.35
C SER A 16 -1.48 9.59 13.26
N SER A 17 -2.54 10.16 12.68
CA SER A 17 -3.80 9.44 12.46
C SER A 17 -3.65 8.35 11.39
N ALA A 18 -2.90 8.60 10.31
CA ALA A 18 -2.60 7.59 9.30
C ALA A 18 -1.82 6.41 9.89
N ARG A 19 -0.81 6.70 10.72
CA ARG A 19 -0.04 5.68 11.45
C ARG A 19 -0.94 4.83 12.34
N ALA A 20 -1.76 5.45 13.17
CA ALA A 20 -2.66 4.71 14.08
C ALA A 20 -3.60 3.75 13.34
N VAL A 21 -4.11 4.14 12.16
CA VAL A 21 -4.94 3.27 11.32
C VAL A 21 -4.13 2.10 10.75
N GLY A 22 -2.94 2.34 10.20
CA GLY A 22 -2.08 1.27 9.67
C GLY A 22 -1.62 0.28 10.74
N ASP A 23 -1.30 0.81 11.92
CA ASP A 23 -0.94 0.08 13.13
C ASP A 23 -2.05 -0.86 13.61
N ALA A 24 -3.29 -0.37 13.67
CA ALA A 24 -4.44 -1.20 14.02
C ALA A 24 -4.60 -2.32 12.97
N TRP A 25 -4.65 -1.95 11.69
CA TRP A 25 -4.85 -2.89 10.60
C TRP A 25 -3.81 -4.02 10.58
N ILE A 26 -2.52 -3.72 10.74
CA ILE A 26 -1.46 -4.73 10.66
C ILE A 26 -1.51 -5.73 11.83
N ARG A 27 -1.97 -5.29 13.01
CA ARG A 27 -2.13 -6.16 14.20
C ARG A 27 -3.39 -7.02 14.14
N GLU A 28 -4.48 -6.50 13.58
CA GLU A 28 -5.78 -7.17 13.58
C GLU A 28 -5.85 -8.34 12.60
N LEU A 29 -4.94 -8.42 11.62
CA LEU A 29 -4.86 -9.51 10.65
C LEU A 29 -6.21 -9.79 9.94
N ARG A 30 -7.04 -8.76 9.72
CA ARG A 30 -8.34 -8.90 9.06
C ARG A 30 -8.24 -9.18 7.55
N THR A 31 -7.21 -8.60 6.92
CA THR A 31 -6.95 -8.77 5.48
C THR A 31 -5.44 -8.80 5.20
N ALA A 32 -5.05 -9.48 4.13
CA ALA A 32 -3.66 -9.48 3.65
C ALA A 32 -3.27 -8.16 2.94
N VAL A 33 -4.27 -7.45 2.39
CA VAL A 33 -4.07 -6.23 1.61
C VAL A 33 -5.00 -5.11 2.11
N LEU A 34 -4.44 -3.90 2.23
CA LEU A 34 -5.18 -2.66 2.48
C LEU A 34 -4.96 -1.69 1.33
N VAL A 35 -6.04 -1.21 0.72
CA VAL A 35 -5.95 -0.12 -0.27
C VAL A 35 -5.97 1.22 0.46
N VAL A 36 -5.00 2.10 0.21
CA VAL A 36 -4.92 3.41 0.85
C VAL A 36 -4.90 4.54 -0.17
N PRO A 37 -5.45 5.72 0.15
CA PRO A 37 -5.38 6.87 -0.74
C PRO A 37 -3.93 7.30 -0.93
N SER A 38 -3.50 7.49 -2.19
CA SER A 38 -2.20 8.09 -2.48
C SER A 38 -2.27 9.60 -2.32
N VAL A 39 -1.37 10.15 -1.50
CA VAL A 39 -1.25 11.61 -1.31
C VAL A 39 -0.55 12.26 -2.51
N VAL A 40 0.35 11.53 -3.18
CA VAL A 40 1.17 12.01 -4.30
C VAL A 40 0.43 11.83 -5.64
N ALA A 41 -0.08 10.62 -5.89
CA ALA A 41 -0.76 10.27 -7.13
C ALA A 41 -2.26 10.07 -6.85
N ARG A 42 -3.02 11.17 -6.65
CA ARG A 42 -4.42 11.14 -6.19
C ARG A 42 -5.39 10.29 -7.05
N ARG A 43 -5.00 9.93 -8.28
CA ARG A 43 -5.79 9.06 -9.19
C ARG A 43 -5.42 7.57 -9.06
N GLU A 44 -4.32 7.26 -8.40
CA GLU A 44 -3.80 5.91 -8.23
C GLU A 44 -3.84 5.53 -6.75
N GLY A 45 -4.31 4.33 -6.43
CA GLY A 45 -4.29 3.82 -5.07
C GLY A 45 -2.91 3.26 -4.74
N SER A 46 -2.43 3.47 -3.51
CA SER A 46 -1.33 2.67 -2.98
C SER A 46 -1.92 1.46 -2.23
N VAL A 47 -1.14 0.38 -2.13
CA VAL A 47 -1.53 -0.80 -1.36
C VAL A 47 -0.51 -1.09 -0.28
N LEU A 48 -0.97 -1.49 0.90
CA LEU A 48 -0.15 -2.09 1.93
C LEU A 48 -0.39 -3.60 1.94
N ILE A 49 0.68 -4.37 2.11
CA ILE A 49 0.64 -5.83 2.18
C ILE A 49 1.09 -6.24 3.58
N ASN A 50 0.37 -7.16 4.23
CA ASN A 50 0.70 -7.67 5.56
C ASN A 50 1.31 -9.08 5.47
N PRO A 51 2.63 -9.25 5.63
CA PRO A 51 3.29 -10.55 5.55
C PRO A 51 2.88 -11.55 6.64
N ARG A 52 2.28 -11.06 7.73
CA ARG A 52 1.85 -11.91 8.86
C ARG A 52 0.46 -12.50 8.65
N HIS A 53 -0.28 -12.06 7.63
CA HIS A 53 -1.62 -12.56 7.36
C HIS A 53 -1.56 -13.98 6.73
N PRO A 54 -2.42 -14.94 7.11
CA PRO A 54 -2.40 -16.30 6.56
C PRO A 54 -2.48 -16.35 5.01
N ASP A 55 -3.32 -15.50 4.43
CA ASP A 55 -3.47 -15.38 2.97
C ASP A 55 -2.30 -14.69 2.25
N PHE A 56 -1.26 -14.21 2.95
CA PHE A 56 -0.09 -13.58 2.32
C PHE A 56 0.58 -14.50 1.30
N SER A 57 0.58 -15.81 1.57
CA SER A 57 1.11 -16.84 0.67
C SER A 57 0.46 -16.86 -0.72
N ASN A 58 -0.75 -16.29 -0.86
CA ASN A 58 -1.44 -16.17 -2.14
C ASN A 58 -0.98 -14.96 -2.97
N ILE A 59 -0.15 -14.07 -2.41
CA ILE A 59 0.37 -12.89 -3.10
C ILE A 59 1.67 -13.26 -3.79
N VAL A 60 1.64 -13.30 -5.12
CA VAL A 60 2.79 -13.68 -5.94
C VAL A 60 3.25 -12.45 -6.72
N ALA A 61 4.56 -12.17 -6.68
CA ALA A 61 5.15 -11.16 -7.53
C ALA A 61 5.13 -11.63 -8.99
N SER A 62 4.71 -10.75 -9.91
CA SER A 62 4.84 -11.01 -11.33
C SER A 62 6.32 -10.99 -11.75
N ALA A 63 6.59 -11.40 -12.99
CA ALA A 63 7.88 -11.14 -13.60
C ALA A 63 8.20 -9.63 -13.53
N PRO A 64 9.46 -9.26 -13.25
CA PRO A 64 9.87 -7.87 -13.27
C PRO A 64 9.82 -7.33 -14.70
N GLU A 65 9.30 -6.12 -14.85
CA GLU A 65 9.29 -5.41 -16.13
C GLU A 65 10.43 -4.38 -16.17
N PRO A 66 11.12 -4.22 -17.32
CA PRO A 66 12.14 -3.20 -17.46
C PRO A 66 11.50 -1.81 -17.35
N VAL A 67 12.04 -0.99 -16.43
CA VAL A 67 11.59 0.40 -16.27
C VAL A 67 12.55 1.32 -17.03
N VAL A 68 12.01 2.07 -18.00
CA VAL A 68 12.74 3.13 -18.68
C VAL A 68 12.69 4.38 -17.80
N TRP A 69 13.74 4.60 -17.03
CA TRP A 69 13.86 5.76 -16.17
C TRP A 69 14.33 7.00 -16.93
N ASP A 70 13.77 8.16 -16.59
CA ASP A 70 14.24 9.44 -17.11
C ASP A 70 15.67 9.72 -16.60
N ALA A 71 16.60 10.01 -17.52
CA ALA A 71 18.02 10.24 -17.19
C ALA A 71 18.23 11.37 -16.17
N ARG A 72 17.31 12.35 -16.10
CA ARG A 72 17.37 13.47 -15.13
C ARG A 72 17.19 13.01 -13.69
N LEU A 73 16.61 11.83 -13.45
CA LEU A 73 16.49 11.27 -12.09
C LEU A 73 17.84 10.89 -11.49
N PHE A 74 18.85 10.63 -12.35
CA PHE A 74 20.16 10.13 -11.94
C PHE A 74 21.32 11.02 -12.41
N ALA A 75 21.04 12.19 -12.99
CA ALA A 75 22.09 13.11 -13.41
C ALA A 75 22.88 13.58 -12.17
N PRO A 76 24.23 13.61 -12.23
CA PRO A 76 25.03 14.24 -11.18
C PRO A 76 24.60 15.69 -11.03
N ARG A 77 24.52 16.15 -9.78
CA ARG A 77 24.16 17.53 -9.46
C ARG A 77 25.27 18.50 -9.86
#